data_AF-A0A1I3A976-F1
#
_entry.id   AF-A0A1I3A976-F1
#
_cell.length_a   1.000
_cell.length_b   1.000
_cell.length_c   1.000
_cell.angle_alpha   90.00
_cell.angle_beta   90.00
_cell.angle_gamma   90.00
#
_symmetry.space_group_name_H-M   'P 1'
#
loop_
_entity.id
_entity.type
_entity.pdbx_description
1 polymer ?
#
loop_
_entity_poly.entity_id
_entity_poly.type
_entity_poly.pdbx_seq_one_letter_code
_entity_poly.pdbx_strand_id
1 'polypeptide(L)'
;MKKHIPNTITCANLFSGCIGVVFAFNGELEIAAYFVLLSGIFDFFDGMVARLLHVKSAIGKELDSLADMVSFGFLPGVVMFQLLKMGDFKNEYLPYLGFIITVFSALRLAKFNIDERQTEDFIGLNTPMNTLLIVSLPFIAKDYPAIIGSTWILMALVAITSFLLVSEIKIFSFKLSDLSWTKNKMKFIFLILSMALIVSLKFTAVPFILILYIGLSILHFRIKA
;
A
#
# COMPACT_ATOMS: atom_id res chain seq x y z
N MET A 1 -16.01 21.63 -16.48
CA MET A 1 -15.26 20.64 -17.29
C MET A 1 -13.91 20.26 -16.70
N LYS A 2 -12.92 21.18 -16.56
CA LYS A 2 -11.56 20.83 -16.08
C LYS A 2 -11.52 20.10 -14.72
N LYS A 3 -12.48 20.35 -13.83
CA LYS A 3 -12.57 19.69 -12.52
C LYS A 3 -13.00 18.22 -12.56
N HIS A 4 -13.56 17.73 -13.66
CA HIS A 4 -14.00 16.34 -13.77
C HIS A 4 -12.90 15.42 -14.29
N ILE A 5 -11.84 15.96 -14.90
CA ILE A 5 -10.76 15.15 -15.48
C ILE A 5 -10.04 14.33 -14.39
N PRO A 6 -9.59 14.91 -13.26
CA PRO A 6 -9.00 14.11 -12.18
C PRO A 6 -9.97 13.06 -11.65
N ASN A 7 -11.22 13.46 -11.40
CA ASN A 7 -12.24 12.53 -10.87
C ASN A 7 -12.51 11.34 -11.81
N THR A 8 -12.45 11.53 -13.13
CA THR A 8 -12.57 10.42 -14.09
C THR A 8 -11.40 9.45 -13.97
N ILE A 9 -10.18 9.96 -13.74
CA ILE A 9 -8.99 9.13 -13.54
C ILE A 9 -9.10 8.39 -12.19
N THR A 10 -9.59 9.04 -11.14
CA THR A 10 -9.90 8.38 -9.85
C THR A 10 -10.97 7.28 -10.02
N CYS A 11 -11.99 7.50 -10.85
CA CYS A 11 -12.94 6.44 -11.20
C CYS A 11 -12.29 5.29 -11.95
N ALA A 12 -11.26 5.54 -12.77
CA ALA A 12 -10.48 4.48 -13.43
C ALA A 12 -9.63 3.68 -12.43
N ASN A 13 -9.05 4.34 -11.41
CA ASN A 13 -8.42 3.66 -10.26
C ASN A 13 -9.43 2.69 -9.61
N LEU A 14 -10.60 3.20 -9.21
CA LEU A 14 -11.65 2.40 -8.59
C LEU A 14 -12.09 1.23 -9.48
N PHE A 15 -12.33 1.48 -10.76
CA PHE A 15 -12.77 0.45 -11.69
C PHE A 15 -11.71 -0.65 -11.88
N SER A 16 -10.43 -0.27 -11.96
CA SER A 16 -9.30 -1.20 -11.98
C SER A 16 -9.26 -2.06 -10.70
N GLY A 17 -9.47 -1.45 -9.53
CA GLY A 17 -9.55 -2.15 -8.25
C GLY A 17 -10.68 -3.19 -8.23
N CYS A 18 -11.86 -2.84 -8.73
CA CYS A 18 -12.98 -3.77 -8.85
C CYS A 18 -12.65 -4.99 -9.74
N ILE A 19 -11.99 -4.78 -10.87
CA ILE A 19 -11.56 -5.89 -11.75
C ILE A 19 -10.54 -6.77 -11.03
N GLY A 20 -9.57 -6.17 -10.34
CA GLY A 20 -8.58 -6.89 -9.55
C GLY A 20 -9.22 -7.78 -8.47
N VAL A 21 -10.28 -7.30 -7.81
CA VAL A 21 -11.06 -8.08 -6.83
C VAL A 21 -11.68 -9.32 -7.46
N VAL A 22 -12.25 -9.21 -8.66
CA VAL A 22 -12.82 -10.36 -9.37
C VAL A 22 -11.74 -11.41 -9.67
N PHE A 23 -10.58 -11.00 -10.18
CA PHE A 23 -9.46 -11.93 -10.40
C PHE A 23 -8.96 -12.57 -9.10
N ALA A 24 -8.89 -11.80 -8.01
CA ALA A 24 -8.51 -12.33 -6.71
C ALA A 24 -9.51 -13.39 -6.21
N PHE A 25 -10.82 -13.18 -6.39
CA PHE A 25 -11.83 -14.18 -6.04
C PHE A 25 -11.75 -15.46 -6.88
N ASN A 26 -11.35 -15.34 -8.14
CA ASN A 26 -11.10 -16.48 -9.02
C ASN A 26 -9.79 -17.22 -8.70
N GLY A 27 -8.99 -16.74 -7.74
CA GLY A 27 -7.70 -17.33 -7.35
C GLY A 27 -6.52 -16.86 -8.21
N GLU A 28 -6.74 -15.95 -9.16
CA GLU A 28 -5.71 -15.38 -10.04
C GLU A 28 -5.00 -14.20 -9.36
N LEU A 29 -4.30 -14.50 -8.26
CA LEU A 29 -3.74 -13.49 -7.35
C LEU A 29 -2.66 -12.60 -8.00
N GLU A 30 -1.90 -13.13 -8.97
CA GLU A 30 -0.89 -12.36 -9.70
C GLU A 30 -1.52 -11.34 -10.64
N ILE A 31 -2.62 -11.71 -11.32
CA ILE A 31 -3.36 -10.78 -12.18
C ILE A 31 -4.00 -9.69 -11.33
N ALA A 32 -4.58 -10.06 -10.18
CA ALA A 32 -5.09 -9.10 -9.21
C ALA A 32 -4.02 -8.08 -8.78
N ALA A 33 -2.78 -8.52 -8.56
CA ALA A 33 -1.67 -7.62 -8.24
C ALA A 33 -1.33 -6.65 -9.39
N TYR A 34 -1.40 -7.08 -10.65
CA TYR A 34 -1.22 -6.17 -11.79
C TYR A 34 -2.32 -5.10 -11.86
N PHE A 35 -3.58 -5.45 -11.52
CA PHE A 35 -4.66 -4.45 -11.42
C PHE A 35 -4.45 -3.47 -10.26
N VAL A 36 -3.84 -3.90 -9.14
CA VAL A 36 -3.40 -2.97 -8.09
C VAL A 36 -2.34 -1.99 -8.60
N LEU A 37 -1.36 -2.48 -9.37
CA LEU A 37 -0.35 -1.61 -9.96
C LEU A 37 -0.99 -0.62 -10.95
N LEU A 38 -1.95 -1.08 -11.75
CA LEU A 38 -2.70 -0.21 -12.66
C LEU A 38 -3.53 0.83 -11.91
N SER A 39 -4.18 0.46 -10.81
CA SER A 39 -4.85 1.39 -9.89
C SER A 39 -3.88 2.44 -9.34
N GLY A 40 -2.68 2.04 -8.92
CA GLY A 40 -1.62 2.97 -8.48
C GLY A 40 -1.12 3.92 -9.57
N ILE A 41 -1.12 3.46 -10.83
CA ILE A 41 -0.81 4.33 -11.97
C ILE A 41 -1.90 5.40 -12.12
N PHE A 42 -3.18 5.01 -12.09
CA PHE A 42 -4.29 5.96 -12.19
C PHE A 42 -4.31 6.97 -11.02
N ASP A 43 -4.14 6.50 -9.78
CA ASP A 43 -4.00 7.34 -8.58
C ASP A 43 -2.88 8.39 -8.74
N PHE A 44 -1.70 7.95 -9.18
CA PHE A 44 -0.61 8.88 -9.44
C PHE A 44 -0.96 9.95 -10.49
N PHE A 45 -1.61 9.53 -11.58
CA PHE A 45 -2.01 10.43 -12.66
C PHE A 45 -3.11 11.40 -12.24
N ASP A 46 -4.09 10.99 -11.43
CA ASP A 46 -5.15 11.90 -10.98
C ASP A 46 -4.57 13.01 -10.09
N GLY A 47 -3.65 12.67 -9.18
CA GLY A 47 -3.02 13.62 -8.28
C GLY A 47 -2.05 14.55 -9.00
N MET A 48 -1.42 14.07 -10.08
CA MET A 48 -0.62 14.90 -10.98
C MET A 48 -1.49 15.86 -11.79
N VAL A 49 -2.57 15.38 -12.41
CA VAL A 49 -3.47 16.19 -13.25
C VAL A 49 -4.23 17.22 -12.41
N ALA A 50 -4.68 16.87 -11.20
CA ALA A 50 -5.30 17.81 -10.27
C ALA A 50 -4.36 18.98 -9.92
N ARG A 51 -3.07 18.69 -9.68
CA ARG A 51 -2.05 19.71 -9.43
C ARG A 51 -1.77 20.57 -10.66
N LEU A 52 -1.61 19.94 -11.83
CA LEU A 52 -1.33 20.64 -13.09
C LEU A 52 -2.48 21.57 -13.51
N LEU A 53 -3.73 21.15 -13.29
CA LEU A 53 -4.91 21.95 -13.62
C LEU A 53 -5.29 22.95 -12.51
N HIS A 54 -4.54 22.98 -11.40
CA HIS A 54 -4.85 23.77 -10.20
C HIS A 54 -6.28 23.55 -9.70
N VAL A 55 -6.77 22.31 -9.78
CA VAL A 55 -8.11 21.95 -9.30
C VAL A 55 -7.96 21.18 -8.00
N LYS A 56 -8.45 21.77 -6.91
CA LYS A 56 -8.78 21.06 -5.67
C LYS A 56 -10.29 21.09 -5.49
N SER A 57 -10.90 19.94 -5.23
CA SER A 57 -12.33 19.85 -4.94
C SER A 57 -12.57 18.90 -3.77
N ALA A 58 -13.51 19.26 -2.89
CA ALA A 58 -13.88 18.40 -1.76
C ALA A 58 -14.36 17.03 -2.24
N ILE A 59 -15.17 17.01 -3.31
CA ILE A 59 -15.67 15.76 -3.89
C ILE A 59 -14.54 14.88 -4.43
N GLY A 60 -13.50 15.46 -5.03
CA GLY A 60 -12.34 14.72 -5.53
C GLY A 60 -11.54 14.08 -4.39
N LYS A 61 -11.32 14.80 -3.28
CA LYS A 61 -10.65 14.26 -2.10
C LYS A 61 -11.40 13.06 -1.51
N GLU A 62 -12.72 13.17 -1.37
CA GLU A 62 -13.52 12.06 -0.83
C GLU A 62 -13.59 10.88 -1.82
N LEU A 63 -13.75 11.16 -3.11
CA LEU A 63 -13.76 10.13 -4.16
C LEU A 63 -12.43 9.35 -4.22
N ASP A 64 -11.31 10.05 -4.07
CA ASP A 64 -9.97 9.48 -3.98
C ASP A 64 -9.86 8.49 -2.82
N SER A 65 -10.26 8.91 -1.61
CA SER A 65 -10.25 8.02 -0.44
C SER A 65 -11.18 6.80 -0.58
N LEU A 66 -12.33 6.97 -1.25
CA LEU A 66 -13.26 5.86 -1.54
C LEU A 66 -12.68 4.89 -2.58
N ALA A 67 -12.04 5.41 -3.62
CA ALA A 67 -11.34 4.61 -4.63
C ALA A 67 -10.17 3.83 -4.01
N ASP A 68 -9.35 4.51 -3.21
CA ASP A 68 -8.23 3.94 -2.47
C ASP A 68 -8.66 2.86 -1.48
N MET A 69 -9.82 3.02 -0.85
CA MET A 69 -10.33 1.97 0.02
C MET A 69 -10.54 0.68 -0.78
N VAL A 70 -11.11 0.73 -1.98
CA VAL A 70 -11.32 -0.47 -2.80
C VAL A 70 -9.98 -1.03 -3.32
N SER A 71 -9.17 -0.19 -3.97
CA SER A 71 -7.94 -0.62 -4.65
C SER A 71 -6.80 -0.97 -3.70
N PHE A 72 -6.64 -0.23 -2.59
CA PHE A 72 -5.53 -0.36 -1.65
C PHE A 72 -5.97 -0.75 -0.22
N GLY A 73 -7.24 -1.07 -0.01
CA GLY A 73 -7.76 -1.58 1.26
C GLY A 73 -8.49 -2.90 1.12
N PHE A 74 -9.48 -2.98 0.24
CA PHE A 74 -10.31 -4.16 0.07
C PHE A 74 -9.60 -5.24 -0.75
N LEU A 75 -9.08 -4.88 -1.92
CA LEU A 75 -8.34 -5.80 -2.79
C LEU A 75 -7.18 -6.54 -2.08
N PRO A 76 -6.25 -5.88 -1.35
CA PRO A 76 -5.25 -6.61 -0.58
C PRO A 76 -5.85 -7.51 0.51
N GLY A 77 -6.97 -7.11 1.13
CA GLY A 77 -7.70 -7.96 2.07
C GLY A 77 -8.23 -9.24 1.42
N VAL A 78 -8.76 -9.15 0.19
CA VAL A 78 -9.19 -10.31 -0.62
C VAL A 78 -8.00 -11.21 -0.97
N VAL A 79 -6.86 -10.63 -1.34
CA VAL A 79 -5.63 -11.41 -1.61
C VAL A 79 -5.19 -12.16 -0.35
N MET A 80 -5.15 -11.50 0.81
CA MET A 80 -4.80 -12.15 2.07
C MET A 80 -5.82 -13.24 2.47
N PHE A 81 -7.12 -13.00 2.26
CA PHE A 81 -8.16 -14.00 2.44
C PHE A 81 -7.86 -15.27 1.63
N GLN A 82 -7.53 -15.12 0.33
CA GLN A 82 -7.22 -16.27 -0.51
C GLN A 82 -5.95 -17.01 -0.09
N LEU A 83 -4.91 -16.28 0.32
CA LEU A 83 -3.69 -16.88 0.84
C LEU A 83 -3.96 -17.69 2.12
N LEU A 84 -4.72 -17.15 3.08
CA LEU A 84 -5.12 -17.86 4.29
C LEU A 84 -5.99 -19.09 3.98
N LYS A 85 -6.89 -19.00 2.99
CA LYS A 85 -7.71 -20.14 2.54
C LYS A 85 -6.86 -21.25 1.91
N MET A 86 -5.83 -20.88 1.17
CA MET A 86 -4.88 -21.81 0.54
C MET A 86 -3.85 -22.38 1.53
N GLY A 87 -3.68 -21.76 2.70
CA GLY A 87 -2.69 -22.12 3.72
C GLY A 87 -2.76 -23.56 4.26
N ASP A 88 -1.75 -23.89 5.05
CA ASP A 88 -1.49 -25.21 5.65
C ASP A 88 -2.53 -25.64 6.71
N PHE A 89 -3.34 -24.71 7.21
CA PHE A 89 -4.41 -25.00 8.18
C PHE A 89 -5.79 -24.73 7.57
N LYS A 90 -6.58 -25.79 7.39
CA LYS A 90 -7.92 -25.71 6.81
C LYS A 90 -8.96 -25.38 7.88
N ASN A 91 -9.50 -24.17 7.81
CA ASN A 91 -10.62 -23.71 8.64
C ASN A 91 -11.53 -22.83 7.77
N GLU A 92 -12.84 -22.99 7.90
CA GLU A 92 -13.82 -22.28 7.08
C GLU A 92 -13.86 -20.77 7.38
N TYR A 93 -13.66 -20.38 8.64
CA TYR A 93 -13.85 -19.01 9.13
C TYR A 93 -12.53 -18.22 9.26
N LEU A 94 -11.39 -18.90 9.39
CA LEU A 94 -10.10 -18.25 9.56
C LEU A 94 -9.73 -17.28 8.41
N PRO A 95 -9.96 -17.61 7.12
CA PRO A 95 -9.56 -16.71 6.03
C PRO A 95 -10.18 -15.32 6.10
N TYR A 96 -11.37 -15.18 6.69
CA TYR A 96 -12.04 -13.89 6.88
C TYR A 96 -11.23 -12.91 7.73
N LEU A 97 -10.28 -13.39 8.54
CA LEU A 97 -9.36 -12.54 9.29
C LEU A 97 -8.45 -11.72 8.37
N GLY A 98 -8.25 -12.12 7.11
CA GLY A 98 -7.56 -11.31 6.11
C GLY A 98 -8.21 -9.93 5.89
N PHE A 99 -9.54 -9.82 6.07
CA PHE A 99 -10.27 -8.55 5.96
C PHE A 99 -10.02 -7.58 7.11
N ILE A 100 -9.32 -7.99 8.17
CA ILE A 100 -8.84 -7.05 9.21
C ILE A 100 -7.94 -5.98 8.55
N ILE A 101 -7.13 -6.35 7.55
CA ILE A 101 -6.33 -5.41 6.78
C ILE A 101 -7.22 -4.34 6.13
N THR A 102 -8.35 -4.75 5.55
CA THR A 102 -9.33 -3.84 4.93
C THR A 102 -9.91 -2.86 5.95
N VAL A 103 -10.29 -3.35 7.13
CA VAL A 103 -10.83 -2.51 8.21
C VAL A 103 -9.80 -1.47 8.65
N PHE A 104 -8.55 -1.89 8.88
CA PHE A 104 -7.49 -0.98 9.31
C PHE A 104 -7.04 -0.02 8.21
N SER A 105 -7.11 -0.41 6.94
CA SER A 105 -6.90 0.49 5.80
C SER A 105 -7.96 1.60 5.76
N ALA A 106 -9.24 1.26 6.00
CA ALA A 106 -10.31 2.25 6.09
C ALA A 106 -10.10 3.21 7.28
N LEU A 107 -9.75 2.69 8.46
CA LEU A 107 -9.43 3.50 9.63
C LEU A 107 -8.25 4.44 9.38
N ARG A 108 -7.21 3.96 8.71
CA ARG A 108 -6.05 4.77 8.31
C ARG A 108 -6.47 5.91 7.39
N LEU A 109 -7.26 5.62 6.34
CA LEU A 109 -7.71 6.63 5.38
C LEU A 109 -8.59 7.70 6.06
N ALA A 110 -9.49 7.28 6.94
CA ALA A 110 -10.31 8.19 7.73
C ALA A 110 -9.44 9.10 8.64
N LYS A 111 -8.47 8.53 9.36
CA LYS A 111 -7.50 9.30 10.17
C LYS A 111 -6.72 10.29 9.31
N PHE A 112 -6.20 9.86 8.17
CA PHE A 112 -5.44 10.71 7.26
C PHE A 112 -6.25 11.92 6.76
N ASN A 113 -7.55 11.75 6.52
CA ASN A 113 -8.39 12.83 6.01
C ASN A 113 -8.70 13.95 7.01
N ILE A 114 -8.63 13.66 8.31
CA ILE A 114 -8.96 14.60 9.40
C ILE A 114 -7.74 15.06 10.21
N ASP A 115 -6.58 14.42 10.06
CA ASP A 115 -5.37 14.73 10.82
C ASP A 115 -4.54 15.82 10.14
N GLU A 116 -4.63 17.05 10.64
CA GLU A 116 -3.93 18.22 10.10
C GLU A 116 -2.40 18.17 10.28
N ARG A 117 -1.88 17.23 11.09
CA ARG A 117 -0.42 17.08 11.31
C ARG A 117 0.32 16.52 10.10
N GLN A 118 -0.38 15.96 9.11
CA GLN A 118 0.18 15.17 8.01
C GLN A 118 0.34 15.98 6.71
N THR A 119 1.08 17.10 6.76
CA THR A 119 1.24 18.02 5.63
C THR A 119 2.27 17.55 4.60
N GLU A 120 3.46 17.15 5.06
CA GLU A 120 4.54 16.65 4.20
C GLU A 120 4.90 15.19 4.43
N ASP A 121 4.80 14.73 5.68
CA ASP A 121 5.13 13.38 6.12
C ASP A 121 3.87 12.65 6.63
N PHE A 122 3.93 11.32 6.68
CA PHE A 122 2.81 10.48 7.11
C PHE A 122 2.95 10.10 8.59
N ILE A 123 1.82 9.87 9.25
CA ILE A 123 1.77 9.22 10.56
C ILE A 123 1.09 7.86 10.36
N GLY A 124 1.83 6.79 10.61
CA GLY A 124 1.45 5.42 10.26
C GLY A 124 1.88 5.03 8.86
N LEU A 125 1.85 3.72 8.57
CA LEU A 125 2.12 3.20 7.24
C LEU A 125 1.00 3.59 6.28
N ASN A 126 1.35 4.01 5.06
CA ASN A 126 0.35 4.34 4.05
C ASN A 126 -0.25 3.07 3.39
N THR A 127 -1.50 3.18 2.92
CA THR A 127 -2.23 2.07 2.30
C THR A 127 -1.56 1.52 1.04
N PRO A 128 -0.94 2.33 0.14
CA PRO A 128 -0.26 1.78 -1.02
C PRO A 128 0.93 0.89 -0.67
N MET A 129 1.79 1.28 0.29
CA MET A 129 2.93 0.44 0.67
C MET A 129 2.49 -0.84 1.35
N ASN A 130 1.46 -0.77 2.20
CA ASN A 130 0.87 -1.95 2.78
C ASN A 130 0.32 -2.89 1.69
N THR A 131 -0.39 -2.33 0.71
CA THR A 131 -0.93 -3.10 -0.42
C THR A 131 0.19 -3.78 -1.19
N LEU A 132 1.26 -3.06 -1.53
CA LEU A 132 2.41 -3.61 -2.25
C LEU A 132 3.03 -4.81 -1.52
N LEU A 133 3.13 -4.76 -0.19
CA LEU A 133 3.55 -5.92 0.59
C LEU A 133 2.61 -7.11 0.36
N ILE A 134 1.31 -6.93 0.57
CA ILE A 134 0.34 -8.03 0.51
C ILE A 134 0.25 -8.64 -0.90
N VAL A 135 0.23 -7.81 -1.95
CA VAL A 135 0.13 -8.29 -3.33
C VAL A 135 1.45 -8.83 -3.88
N SER A 136 2.57 -8.62 -3.17
CA SER A 136 3.84 -9.30 -3.48
C SER A 136 3.88 -10.75 -2.99
N LEU A 137 3.09 -11.10 -1.97
CA LEU A 137 3.11 -12.43 -1.35
C LEU A 137 2.81 -13.57 -2.34
N PRO A 138 1.83 -13.48 -3.28
CA PRO A 138 1.61 -14.51 -4.28
C PRO A 138 2.83 -14.77 -5.19
N PHE A 139 3.62 -13.74 -5.50
CA PHE A 139 4.85 -13.90 -6.27
C PHE A 139 5.94 -14.58 -5.43
N ILE A 140 6.09 -14.19 -4.17
CA ILE A 140 7.04 -14.80 -3.22
C ILE A 140 6.67 -16.27 -2.96
N ALA A 141 5.38 -16.62 -2.97
CA ALA A 141 4.89 -17.98 -2.76
C ALA A 141 5.39 -18.97 -3.82
N LYS A 142 5.77 -18.51 -5.02
CA LYS A 142 6.32 -19.38 -6.07
C LYS A 142 7.67 -19.96 -5.67
N ASP A 143 8.53 -19.13 -5.09
CA ASP A 143 9.88 -19.52 -4.68
C ASP A 143 9.88 -20.07 -3.24
N TYR A 144 8.96 -19.61 -2.39
CA TYR A 144 8.89 -19.95 -0.96
C TYR A 144 7.48 -20.38 -0.52
N PRO A 145 6.89 -21.44 -1.09
CA PRO A 145 5.52 -21.85 -0.82
C PRO A 145 5.28 -22.26 0.64
N ALA A 146 6.28 -22.85 1.30
CA ALA A 146 6.17 -23.23 2.71
C ALA A 146 6.08 -22.00 3.65
N ILE A 147 6.68 -20.87 3.26
CA ILE A 147 6.65 -19.64 4.05
C ILE A 147 5.30 -18.95 3.85
N ILE A 148 4.91 -18.69 2.59
CA ILE A 148 3.66 -17.98 2.28
C ILE A 148 2.41 -18.86 2.47
N GLY A 149 2.57 -20.18 2.52
CA GLY A 149 1.52 -21.13 2.88
C GLY A 149 1.35 -21.33 4.39
N SER A 150 2.26 -20.80 5.22
CA SER A 150 2.15 -20.94 6.67
C SER A 150 1.10 -20.01 7.24
N THR A 151 0.04 -20.59 7.79
CA THR A 151 -1.09 -19.85 8.37
C THR A 151 -0.64 -18.92 9.49
N TRP A 152 0.30 -19.36 10.34
CA TRP A 152 0.84 -18.54 11.42
C TRP A 152 1.58 -17.30 10.93
N ILE A 153 2.37 -17.44 9.85
CA ILE A 153 3.10 -16.32 9.25
C ILE A 153 2.12 -15.31 8.65
N LEU A 154 1.12 -15.78 7.90
CA LEU A 154 0.10 -14.92 7.32
C LEU A 154 -0.72 -14.18 8.41
N MET A 155 -1.10 -14.88 9.48
CA MET A 155 -1.80 -14.28 10.62
C MET A 155 -0.95 -13.22 11.34
N ALA A 156 0.35 -13.50 11.52
CA ALA A 156 1.28 -12.51 12.07
C ALA A 156 1.39 -11.29 11.15
N LEU A 157 1.46 -11.49 9.84
CA LEU A 157 1.45 -10.40 8.86
C LEU A 157 0.17 -9.57 8.94
N VAL A 158 -1.02 -10.19 9.02
CA VAL A 158 -2.29 -9.49 9.23
C VAL A 158 -2.22 -8.58 10.46
N ALA A 159 -1.78 -9.11 11.60
CA ALA A 159 -1.71 -8.35 12.85
C ALA A 159 -0.70 -7.18 12.77
N ILE A 160 0.52 -7.46 12.28
CA ILE A 160 1.60 -6.48 12.18
C ILE A 160 1.23 -5.36 11.21
N THR A 161 0.77 -5.70 10.00
CA THR A 161 0.42 -4.71 8.98
C THR A 161 -0.77 -3.84 9.37
N SER A 162 -1.79 -4.45 9.99
CA SER A 162 -2.95 -3.73 10.52
C SER A 162 -2.53 -2.73 11.61
N PHE A 163 -1.66 -3.16 12.54
CA PHE A 163 -1.10 -2.26 13.54
C PHE A 163 -0.31 -1.10 12.90
N LEU A 164 0.56 -1.40 11.93
CA LEU A 164 1.39 -0.39 11.26
C LEU A 164 0.55 0.69 10.57
N LEU A 165 -0.58 0.33 9.95
CA LEU A 165 -1.51 1.26 9.27
C LEU A 165 -2.05 2.36 10.21
N VAL A 166 -2.28 2.04 11.48
CA VAL A 166 -2.87 2.99 12.46
C VAL A 166 -1.90 3.45 13.54
N SER A 167 -0.64 3.01 13.47
CA SER A 167 0.43 3.37 14.40
C SER A 167 0.78 4.86 14.34
N GLU A 168 1.31 5.42 15.42
CA GLU A 168 1.78 6.82 15.46
C GLU A 168 3.25 6.98 15.03
N ILE A 169 3.77 6.02 14.26
CA ILE A 169 5.13 6.09 13.74
C ILE A 169 5.17 7.14 12.63
N LYS A 170 6.04 8.14 12.75
CA LYS A 170 6.27 9.12 11.68
C LYS A 170 7.04 8.46 10.54
N ILE A 171 6.52 8.58 9.33
CA ILE A 171 7.03 7.98 8.10
C ILE A 171 7.32 9.10 7.10
N PHE A 172 8.56 9.21 6.63
CA PHE A 172 8.91 10.29 5.70
C PHE A 172 8.27 10.07 4.34
N SER A 173 7.81 11.13 3.68
CA SER A 173 7.29 11.01 2.32
C SER A 173 8.41 10.98 1.27
N PHE A 174 8.12 10.40 0.11
CA PHE A 174 9.03 10.39 -1.04
C PHE A 174 9.11 11.72 -1.78
N LYS A 175 8.37 12.76 -1.34
CA LYS A 175 8.44 14.09 -1.98
C LYS A 175 9.82 14.69 -1.76
N LEU A 176 10.52 15.02 -2.84
CA LEU A 176 11.78 15.75 -2.80
C LEU A 176 11.46 17.24 -2.90
N SER A 177 11.82 18.02 -1.88
CA SER A 177 11.63 19.48 -1.88
C SER A 177 12.67 20.19 -2.77
N ASP A 178 13.87 19.62 -2.87
CA ASP A 178 14.93 19.98 -3.83
C ASP A 178 15.81 18.75 -4.12
N LEU A 179 16.71 18.83 -5.11
CA LEU A 179 17.69 17.76 -5.41
C LEU A 179 18.92 17.79 -4.47
N SER A 180 18.89 18.55 -3.38
CA SER A 180 20.04 18.65 -2.48
C SER A 180 20.24 17.34 -1.75
N TRP A 181 21.43 16.75 -1.93
CA TRP A 181 21.83 15.53 -1.25
C TRP A 181 21.76 15.66 0.27
N THR A 182 22.20 16.78 0.83
CA THR A 182 22.26 16.99 2.28
C THR A 182 20.86 16.98 2.92
N LYS A 183 19.85 17.50 2.23
CA LYS A 183 18.47 17.54 2.73
C LYS A 183 17.72 16.21 2.53
N ASN A 184 18.05 15.48 1.48
CA ASN A 184 17.33 14.25 1.08
C ASN A 184 18.16 12.97 1.28
N LYS A 185 19.26 13.04 2.02
CA LYS A 185 20.21 11.93 2.23
C LYS A 185 19.52 10.61 2.59
N MET A 186 18.59 10.64 3.54
CA MET A 186 17.87 9.43 3.97
C MET A 186 16.98 8.84 2.87
N LYS A 187 16.36 9.69 2.05
CA LYS A 187 15.53 9.28 0.90
C LYS A 187 16.40 8.65 -0.20
N PHE A 188 17.55 9.26 -0.51
CA PHE A 188 18.49 8.69 -1.48
C PHE A 188 19.10 7.36 -1.01
N ILE A 189 19.50 7.27 0.25
CA ILE A 189 19.98 6.00 0.85
C ILE A 189 18.90 4.93 0.73
N PHE A 190 17.66 5.25 1.11
CA PHE A 190 16.54 4.33 0.97
C PHE A 190 16.35 3.85 -0.47
N LEU A 191 16.38 4.75 -1.46
CA LEU A 191 16.19 4.40 -2.88
C LEU A 191 17.31 3.50 -3.39
N ILE A 192 18.57 3.81 -3.09
CA ILE A 192 19.73 3.01 -3.52
C ILE A 192 19.68 1.61 -2.91
N LEU A 193 19.43 1.51 -1.60
CA LEU A 193 19.32 0.22 -0.91
C LEU A 193 18.12 -0.59 -1.40
N SER A 194 16.97 0.06 -1.64
CA SER A 194 15.80 -0.61 -2.19
C SER A 194 16.07 -1.15 -3.60
N MET A 195 16.76 -0.38 -4.44
CA MET A 195 17.16 -0.83 -5.78
C MET A 195 18.12 -2.02 -5.72
N ALA A 196 19.12 -1.99 -4.83
CA ALA A 196 20.04 -3.11 -4.62
C ALA A 196 19.29 -4.38 -4.16
N LEU A 197 18.30 -4.23 -3.28
CA LEU A 197 17.46 -5.33 -2.82
C LEU A 197 16.58 -5.88 -3.94
N ILE A 198 15.94 -5.04 -4.76
CA ILE A 198 15.12 -5.47 -5.90
C ILE A 198 15.96 -6.25 -6.92
N VAL A 199 17.16 -5.76 -7.27
CA VAL A 199 18.05 -6.44 -8.22
C VAL A 199 18.48 -7.81 -7.68
N SER A 200 18.76 -7.91 -6.38
CA SER A 200 19.26 -9.14 -5.76
C SER A 200 18.17 -10.17 -5.45
N LEU A 201 17.00 -9.72 -4.97
CA LEU A 201 15.96 -10.56 -4.37
C LEU A 201 14.60 -10.50 -5.11
N LYS A 202 14.46 -9.68 -6.15
CA LYS A 202 13.21 -9.53 -6.93
C LYS A 202 12.01 -9.22 -6.01
N PHE A 203 10.91 -9.97 -6.09
CA PHE A 203 9.72 -9.77 -5.25
C PHE A 203 9.97 -10.05 -3.76
N THR A 204 10.90 -10.96 -3.44
CA THR A 204 11.31 -11.24 -2.06
C THR A 204 11.95 -10.03 -1.39
N ALA A 205 12.38 -9.02 -2.17
CA ALA A 205 12.86 -7.75 -1.64
C ALA A 205 11.78 -6.95 -0.89
N VAL A 206 10.49 -7.09 -1.26
CA VAL A 206 9.42 -6.17 -0.82
C VAL A 206 9.25 -6.13 0.71
N PRO A 207 9.18 -7.27 1.44
CA PRO A 207 9.15 -7.24 2.90
C PRO A 207 10.38 -6.56 3.53
N PHE A 208 11.58 -6.80 2.99
CA PHE A 208 12.81 -6.18 3.49
C PHE A 208 12.85 -4.68 3.22
N ILE A 209 12.35 -4.23 2.07
CA ILE A 209 12.22 -2.81 1.73
C ILE A 209 11.27 -2.12 2.70
N LEU A 210 10.16 -2.77 3.08
CA LEU A 210 9.25 -2.21 4.07
C LEU A 210 9.91 -2.05 5.45
N ILE A 211 10.64 -3.07 5.90
CA ILE A 211 11.41 -3.03 7.16
C ILE A 211 12.44 -1.89 7.10
N LEU A 212 13.19 -1.81 5.99
CA LEU A 212 14.16 -0.75 5.75
C LEU A 212 13.51 0.63 5.77
N TYR A 213 12.34 0.78 5.14
CA TYR A 213 11.61 2.04 5.07
C TYR A 213 11.20 2.54 6.46
N ILE A 214 10.62 1.65 7.27
CA ILE A 214 10.21 1.96 8.65
C ILE A 214 11.44 2.28 9.51
N GLY A 215 12.49 1.46 9.43
CA GLY A 215 13.73 1.66 10.19
C GLY A 215 14.42 2.99 9.87
N LEU A 216 14.57 3.30 8.58
CA LEU A 216 15.12 4.59 8.15
C LEU A 216 14.22 5.76 8.50
N SER A 217 12.90 5.58 8.52
CA SER A 217 11.97 6.63 8.97
C SER A 217 12.14 6.95 10.44
N ILE A 218 12.20 5.94 11.30
CA ILE A 218 12.46 6.12 12.73
C ILE A 218 13.81 6.82 12.94
N LEU A 219 14.86 6.40 12.23
CA LEU A 219 16.18 7.03 12.32
C LEU A 219 16.15 8.49 11.84
N HIS A 220 15.45 8.78 10.75
CA HIS A 220 15.33 10.13 10.19
C HIS A 220 14.73 11.12 11.21
N PHE A 221 13.64 10.74 11.87
CA PHE A 221 12.98 11.61 12.85
C PHE A 221 13.70 11.66 14.20
N ARG A 222 14.44 10.61 14.59
CA ARG A 222 15.30 10.66 15.78
C ARG A 222 16.48 11.60 15.63
N ILE A 223 17.09 11.70 14.44
CA ILE A 223 18.23 12.60 14.19
C ILE A 223 17.79 14.08 14.14
N LYS A 224 16.52 14.34 13.82
CA LYS A 224 15.96 15.70 13.71
C LYS A 224 15.30 16.22 15.00
N ALA A 225 15.07 15.34 15.98
CA ALA A 225 14.50 15.69 17.29
C ALA A 225 15.59 16.18 18.23
#